data_AF-A0A0S8F7I5-F1
#
_entry.id   AF-A0A0S8F7I5-F1
#
_cell.length_a   1.000
_cell.length_b   1.000
_cell.length_c   1.000
_cell.angle_alpha   90.00
_cell.angle_beta   90.00
_cell.angle_gamma   90.00
#
_symmetry.space_group_name_H-M   'P 1'
#
loop_
_entity.id
_entity.type
_entity.pdbx_description
1 polymer ?
#
loop_
_entity_poly.entity_id
_entity_poly.type
_entity_poly.pdbx_seq_one_letter_code
_entity_poly.pdbx_strand_id
1 'polypeptide(L)'
;MSRSSAVSALSLEQLGSLTRASELRAGLQALAWPLGSPELDAALPNGVPRGQVTEWAGPRSAGKTAVLRQLVRSVQETGAGAAYVDGTRTLTPAPWVRGRLGPGGAPPFWVVRPPEPAGVLPATEELFKSGAFGLVIAEGADWSRTPVIRLQRLARETGAALIAVVDQPGCVPLAGFRVQFSSDPHSRSYRIQIRDRGLHREVSYANDLPYRLPEDSGLPDRRVPKKPS
;
A
#
# COMPACT_ATOMS: atom_id res chain seq x y z
N MET A 1 -8.98 -11.43 -49.79
CA MET A 1 -8.62 -10.99 -48.43
C MET A 1 -9.88 -11.03 -47.56
N SER A 2 -10.07 -12.04 -46.73
CA SER A 2 -11.16 -12.08 -45.75
C SER A 2 -10.58 -12.42 -44.39
N ARG A 3 -10.37 -11.39 -43.56
CA ARG A 3 -10.03 -11.58 -42.14
C ARG A 3 -11.36 -11.79 -41.42
N SER A 4 -11.82 -13.04 -41.40
CA SER A 4 -12.89 -13.48 -40.52
C SER A 4 -12.37 -13.39 -39.09
N SER A 5 -12.75 -12.33 -38.36
CA SER A 5 -12.51 -12.21 -36.94
C SER A 5 -13.37 -13.25 -36.23
N ALA A 6 -12.76 -14.37 -35.86
CA ALA A 6 -13.36 -15.39 -35.03
C ALA A 6 -13.60 -14.84 -33.61
N VAL A 7 -14.69 -14.10 -33.43
CA VAL A 7 -15.31 -13.96 -32.12
C VAL A 7 -16.30 -15.12 -32.02
N SER A 8 -15.81 -16.26 -31.51
CA SER A 8 -16.64 -17.43 -31.25
C SER A 8 -17.80 -17.06 -30.33
N ALA A 9 -19.02 -17.41 -30.71
CA ALA A 9 -20.22 -17.24 -29.90
C ALA A 9 -20.07 -18.07 -28.62
N LEU A 10 -19.89 -17.41 -27.48
CA LEU A 10 -19.83 -18.06 -26.18
C LEU A 10 -21.21 -18.61 -25.81
N SER A 11 -21.27 -19.83 -25.26
CA SER A 11 -22.51 -20.43 -24.77
C SER A 11 -23.04 -19.66 -23.55
N LEU A 12 -24.35 -19.78 -23.28
CA LEU A 12 -24.97 -19.15 -22.10
C LEU A 12 -24.34 -19.62 -20.77
N GLU A 13 -23.85 -20.86 -20.71
CA GLU A 13 -23.11 -21.37 -19.55
C GLU A 13 -21.74 -20.72 -19.40
N GLN A 14 -21.04 -20.48 -20.52
CA GLN A 14 -19.76 -19.76 -20.53
C GLN A 14 -19.96 -18.31 -20.09
N LEU A 15 -21.00 -17.63 -20.58
CA LEU A 15 -21.36 -16.28 -20.12
C LEU A 15 -21.71 -16.26 -18.64
N GLY A 16 -22.52 -17.22 -18.15
CA GLY A 16 -22.90 -17.32 -16.74
C GLY A 16 -21.74 -17.66 -15.79
N SER A 17 -20.69 -18.34 -16.26
CA SER A 17 -19.46 -18.56 -15.47
C SER A 17 -18.57 -17.32 -15.43
N LEU A 18 -18.49 -16.55 -16.52
CA LEU A 18 -17.79 -15.26 -16.56
C LEU A 18 -18.45 -14.23 -15.67
N THR A 19 -19.79 -14.15 -15.64
CA THR A 19 -20.53 -13.24 -14.75
C THR A 19 -20.32 -13.59 -13.28
N ARG A 20 -20.38 -14.88 -12.92
CA ARG A 20 -20.07 -15.30 -11.54
C ARG A 20 -18.63 -15.02 -11.16
N ALA A 21 -17.68 -15.23 -12.08
CA ALA A 21 -16.27 -14.91 -11.85
C ALA A 21 -16.05 -13.40 -11.71
N SER A 22 -16.77 -12.55 -12.45
CA SER A 22 -16.68 -11.10 -12.33
C SER A 22 -17.33 -10.59 -11.03
N GLU A 23 -18.45 -11.16 -10.60
CA GLU A 23 -19.09 -10.87 -9.31
C GLU A 23 -18.22 -11.28 -8.13
N LEU A 24 -17.62 -12.48 -8.17
CA LEU A 24 -16.63 -12.94 -7.20
C LEU A 24 -15.42 -12.00 -7.15
N ARG A 25 -14.92 -11.59 -8.32
CA ARG A 25 -13.79 -10.65 -8.41
C ARG A 25 -14.15 -9.28 -7.85
N ALA A 26 -15.35 -8.76 -8.15
CA ALA A 26 -15.84 -7.50 -7.59
C ALA A 26 -16.00 -7.58 -6.06
N GLY A 27 -16.50 -8.72 -5.55
CA GLY A 27 -16.57 -9.00 -4.12
C GLY A 27 -15.20 -9.06 -3.45
N LEU A 28 -14.22 -9.74 -4.07
CA LEU A 28 -12.83 -9.79 -3.59
C LEU A 28 -12.13 -8.42 -3.66
N GLN A 29 -12.40 -7.62 -4.69
CA GLN A 29 -11.89 -6.25 -4.84
C GLN A 29 -12.49 -5.30 -3.80
N ALA A 30 -13.77 -5.46 -3.43
CA ALA A 30 -14.37 -4.69 -2.34
C ALA A 30 -13.70 -4.98 -0.97
N LEU A 31 -13.06 -6.14 -0.84
CA LEU A 31 -12.31 -6.56 0.34
C LEU A 31 -10.85 -6.10 0.31
N ALA A 32 -10.43 -5.25 -0.62
CA ALA A 32 -9.05 -4.82 -0.72
C ALA A 32 -8.85 -3.43 -1.33
N TRP A 33 -7.66 -2.88 -1.07
CA TRP A 33 -7.22 -1.62 -1.62
C TRP A 33 -6.38 -1.84 -2.87
N PRO A 34 -6.75 -1.25 -4.02
CA PRO A 34 -5.92 -1.29 -5.22
C PRO A 34 -4.58 -0.58 -4.98
N LEU A 35 -3.50 -1.09 -5.58
CA LEU A 35 -2.17 -0.50 -5.49
C LEU A 35 -2.03 0.75 -6.36
N GLY A 36 -2.90 0.93 -7.37
CA GLY A 36 -2.95 2.14 -8.19
C GLY A 36 -1.99 2.14 -9.37
N SER A 37 -1.46 0.98 -9.75
CA SER A 37 -0.67 0.75 -10.97
C SER A 37 -1.13 -0.58 -11.60
N PRO A 38 -1.42 -0.61 -12.91
CA PRO A 38 -1.81 -1.85 -13.58
C PRO A 38 -0.81 -3.00 -13.39
N GLU A 39 0.50 -2.68 -13.40
CA GLU A 39 1.57 -3.65 -13.19
C GLU A 39 1.56 -4.23 -11.77
N LEU A 40 1.38 -3.36 -10.77
CA LEU A 40 1.31 -3.75 -9.36
C LEU A 40 0.02 -4.49 -9.03
N ASP A 41 -1.11 -4.02 -9.56
CA ASP A 41 -2.40 -4.68 -9.40
C ASP A 41 -2.41 -6.03 -10.13
N ALA A 42 -1.67 -6.22 -11.23
CA ALA A 42 -1.49 -7.55 -11.81
C ALA A 42 -0.65 -8.49 -10.91
N ALA A 43 0.34 -7.93 -10.22
CA ALA A 43 1.17 -8.65 -9.25
C ALA A 43 0.35 -9.12 -8.04
N LEU A 44 -0.46 -8.20 -7.50
CA LEU A 44 -1.36 -8.39 -6.38
C LEU A 44 -2.81 -8.21 -6.89
N PRO A 45 -3.38 -9.20 -7.61
CA PRO A 45 -4.69 -9.08 -8.31
C PRO A 45 -5.86 -8.72 -7.40
N ASN A 46 -5.70 -9.00 -6.11
CA ASN A 46 -6.69 -8.71 -5.10
C ASN A 46 -6.28 -7.52 -4.23
N GLY A 47 -5.30 -6.70 -4.61
CA GLY A 47 -4.86 -5.53 -3.83
C GLY A 47 -4.37 -5.84 -2.40
N VAL A 48 -4.24 -4.79 -1.58
CA VAL A 48 -3.92 -4.91 -0.15
C VAL A 48 -5.21 -5.24 0.61
N PRO A 49 -5.35 -6.41 1.22
CA PRO A 49 -6.61 -6.83 1.79
C PRO A 49 -6.97 -6.00 3.03
N ARG A 50 -8.23 -5.60 3.05
CA ARG A 50 -8.87 -4.92 4.17
C ARG A 50 -8.96 -5.87 5.37
N GLY A 51 -8.89 -5.29 6.56
CA GLY A 51 -8.94 -6.03 7.81
C GLY A 51 -7.76 -6.96 8.07
N GLN A 52 -6.64 -6.76 7.38
CA GLN A 52 -5.43 -7.56 7.54
C GLN A 52 -4.21 -6.69 7.80
N VAL A 53 -3.25 -7.26 8.52
CA VAL A 53 -1.90 -6.73 8.61
C VAL A 53 -1.08 -7.37 7.49
N THR A 54 -0.33 -6.57 6.75
CA THR A 54 0.59 -7.02 5.69
C THR A 54 1.99 -6.50 6.00
N GLU A 55 2.99 -7.36 5.88
CA GLU A 55 4.39 -6.97 6.07
C GLU A 55 5.00 -6.56 4.74
N TRP A 56 5.54 -5.34 4.66
CA TRP A 56 6.26 -4.82 3.51
C TRP A 56 7.73 -4.69 3.87
N ALA A 57 8.51 -5.67 3.40
CA ALA A 57 9.90 -5.89 3.82
C ALA A 57 10.88 -5.60 2.69
N GLY A 58 12.05 -5.04 3.01
CA GLY A 58 13.15 -4.92 2.07
C GLY A 58 14.09 -3.79 2.45
N PRO A 59 15.27 -3.66 1.81
CA PRO A 59 16.23 -2.63 2.16
C PRO A 59 15.65 -1.21 2.08
N ARG A 60 16.30 -0.26 2.77
CA ARG A 60 16.05 1.15 2.51
C ARG A 60 16.32 1.45 1.04
N SER A 61 15.52 2.34 0.47
CA SER A 61 15.56 2.69 -0.95
C SER A 61 15.15 1.60 -1.95
N ALA A 62 14.63 0.45 -1.49
CA ALA A 62 14.08 -0.60 -2.36
C ALA A 62 12.69 -0.29 -2.96
N GLY A 63 12.24 0.98 -2.89
CA GLY A 63 10.97 1.41 -3.51
C GLY A 63 9.71 1.28 -2.64
N LYS A 64 9.80 0.77 -1.41
CA LYS A 64 8.65 0.61 -0.48
C LYS A 64 7.79 1.89 -0.40
N THR A 65 8.43 3.00 -0.03
CA THR A 65 7.81 4.32 0.12
C THR A 65 7.20 4.83 -1.19
N ALA A 66 7.81 4.54 -2.34
CA ALA A 66 7.31 4.95 -3.64
C ALA A 66 5.97 4.26 -3.97
N VAL A 67 5.90 2.95 -3.73
CA VAL A 67 4.67 2.17 -3.95
C VAL A 67 3.59 2.53 -2.92
N LEU A 68 3.95 2.72 -1.65
CA LEU A 68 3.00 3.14 -0.61
C LEU A 68 2.32 4.48 -0.94
N ARG A 69 3.02 5.41 -1.60
CA ARG A 69 2.43 6.67 -2.07
C ARG A 69 1.34 6.46 -3.11
N GLN A 70 1.55 5.54 -4.05
CA GLN A 70 0.54 5.20 -5.06
C GLN A 70 -0.67 4.54 -4.42
N LEU A 71 -0.43 3.60 -3.50
CA LEU A 71 -1.49 2.96 -2.74
C LEU A 71 -2.30 3.98 -1.94
N VAL A 72 -1.67 4.90 -1.20
CA VAL A 72 -2.40 5.94 -0.45
C VAL A 72 -3.28 6.77 -1.38
N ARG A 73 -2.75 7.17 -2.53
CA ARG A 73 -3.54 7.90 -3.54
C ARG A 73 -4.74 7.08 -4.01
N SER A 74 -4.51 5.81 -4.35
CA SER A 74 -5.57 4.92 -4.83
C SER A 74 -6.66 4.73 -3.77
N VAL A 75 -6.28 4.57 -2.50
CA VAL A 75 -7.22 4.51 -1.36
C VAL A 75 -8.03 5.80 -1.22
N GLN A 76 -7.38 6.97 -1.29
CA GLN A 76 -8.09 8.26 -1.21
C GLN A 76 -9.04 8.48 -2.39
N GLU A 77 -8.70 8.00 -3.59
CA GLU A 77 -9.58 8.04 -4.77
C GLU A 77 -10.86 7.19 -4.57
N THR A 78 -10.83 6.19 -3.70
CA THR A 78 -12.04 5.44 -3.28
C THR A 78 -12.86 6.13 -2.18
N GLY A 79 -12.41 7.28 -1.68
CA GLY A 79 -13.09 8.04 -0.60
C GLY A 79 -12.65 7.68 0.82
N ALA A 80 -11.69 6.75 0.99
CA ALA A 80 -11.20 6.34 2.30
C ALA A 80 -9.99 7.19 2.76
N GLY A 81 -9.92 7.49 4.05
CA GLY A 81 -8.75 8.14 4.66
C GLY A 81 -7.55 7.18 4.78
N ALA A 82 -6.34 7.74 4.79
CA ALA A 82 -5.11 7.01 5.05
C ALA A 82 -4.25 7.68 6.13
N ALA A 83 -3.47 6.90 6.88
CA ALA A 83 -2.53 7.43 7.87
C ALA A 83 -1.17 6.73 7.77
N TYR A 84 -0.12 7.46 8.10
CA TYR A 84 1.26 6.96 8.20
C TYR A 84 1.82 7.29 9.58
N VAL A 85 2.14 6.25 10.37
CA VAL A 85 2.83 6.35 11.65
C VAL A 85 4.33 6.19 11.42
N ASP A 86 5.04 7.32 11.44
CA ASP A 86 6.46 7.46 11.11
C ASP A 86 7.32 7.44 12.38
N GLY A 87 7.64 6.23 12.86
CA GLY A 87 8.56 6.04 13.98
C GLY A 87 10.03 6.24 13.62
N THR A 88 10.41 6.14 12.34
CA THR A 88 11.80 6.30 11.88
C THR A 88 12.18 7.76 11.63
N ARG A 89 11.19 8.65 11.50
CA ARG A 89 11.33 10.07 11.17
C ARG A 89 12.05 10.31 9.84
N THR A 90 11.98 9.33 8.94
CA THR A 90 12.62 9.41 7.63
C THR A 90 11.65 9.84 6.54
N LEU A 91 10.34 9.77 6.80
CA LEU A 91 9.33 10.15 5.83
C LEU A 91 9.40 11.65 5.53
N THR A 92 9.40 12.02 4.25
CA THR A 92 9.13 13.42 3.86
C THR A 92 7.63 13.54 3.58
N PRO A 93 6.86 14.37 4.33
CA PRO A 93 5.39 14.41 4.18
C PRO A 93 4.89 15.16 2.94
N ALA A 94 5.58 16.22 2.51
CA ALA A 94 5.10 17.07 1.42
C ALA A 94 4.74 16.30 0.12
N PRO A 95 5.51 15.29 -0.30
CA PRO A 95 5.15 14.45 -1.44
C PRO A 95 3.89 13.58 -1.32
N TRP A 96 3.28 13.49 -0.14
CA TRP A 96 2.10 12.66 0.12
C TRP A 96 0.80 13.47 0.19
N VAL A 97 0.92 14.79 0.39
CA VAL A 97 -0.23 15.69 0.50
C VAL A 97 -0.57 16.18 -0.92
N ARG A 98 -1.75 15.83 -1.44
CA ARG A 98 -2.32 16.54 -2.60
C ARG A 98 -3.15 17.73 -2.12
N GLY A 99 -3.04 18.84 -2.84
CA GLY A 99 -4.02 19.92 -2.77
C GLY A 99 -5.44 19.40 -3.00
N ARG A 100 -6.42 20.07 -2.36
CA ARG A 100 -7.83 19.69 -2.25
C ARG A 100 -8.36 19.01 -3.53
N LEU A 101 -8.56 17.70 -3.51
CA LEU A 101 -9.33 17.05 -4.56
C LEU A 101 -10.82 17.36 -4.33
N GLY A 102 -11.39 18.13 -5.26
CA GLY A 102 -12.83 18.23 -5.50
C GLY A 102 -13.66 19.08 -4.52
N PRO A 103 -14.88 19.47 -4.94
CA PRO A 103 -15.88 20.07 -4.07
C PRO A 103 -16.36 19.03 -3.05
N GLY A 104 -15.75 19.04 -1.86
CA GLY A 104 -15.94 18.06 -0.79
C GLY A 104 -14.67 17.79 0.03
N GLY A 105 -13.50 18.10 -0.54
CA GLY A 105 -12.20 17.85 0.09
C GLY A 105 -11.71 16.40 -0.13
N ALA A 106 -10.39 16.22 -0.18
CA ALA A 106 -9.81 14.88 -0.22
C ALA A 106 -9.99 14.19 1.15
N PRO A 107 -10.22 12.86 1.19
CA PRO A 107 -10.12 12.10 2.43
C PRO A 107 -8.77 12.38 3.12
N PRO A 108 -8.71 12.39 4.45
CA PRO A 108 -7.51 12.80 5.16
C PRO A 108 -6.33 11.88 4.87
N PHE A 109 -5.14 12.46 4.68
CA PHE A 109 -3.87 11.76 4.84
C PHE A 109 -3.14 12.33 6.06
N TRP A 110 -2.96 11.52 7.11
CA TRP A 110 -2.29 11.96 8.34
C TRP A 110 -0.90 11.35 8.45
N VAL A 111 0.07 12.16 8.87
CA VAL A 111 1.38 11.68 9.29
C VAL A 111 1.50 11.87 10.80
N VAL A 112 1.61 10.76 11.52
CA VAL A 112 1.77 10.73 12.97
C VAL A 112 3.22 10.40 13.29
N ARG A 113 3.88 11.22 14.10
CA ARG A 113 5.27 11.00 14.54
C ARG A 113 5.32 10.87 16.06
N PRO A 114 5.25 9.65 16.60
CA PRO A 114 5.43 9.43 18.01
C PRO A 114 6.77 9.99 18.51
N PRO A 115 6.87 10.46 19.76
CA PRO A 115 8.13 10.93 20.34
C PRO A 115 9.18 9.82 20.40
N GLU A 116 8.75 8.57 20.62
CA GLU A 116 9.60 7.40 20.77
C GLU A 116 9.08 6.21 19.94
N PRO A 117 9.95 5.27 19.51
CA PRO A 117 9.54 4.09 18.74
C PRO A 117 8.45 3.25 19.42
N ALA A 118 8.46 3.15 20.75
CA ALA A 118 7.44 2.46 21.52
C ALA A 118 6.02 3.03 21.32
N GLY A 119 5.91 4.30 20.91
CA GLY A 119 4.64 4.96 20.64
C GLY A 119 4.02 4.63 19.27
N VAL A 120 4.72 3.90 18.38
CA VAL A 120 4.19 3.54 17.06
C VAL A 120 2.97 2.62 17.15
N LEU A 121 3.04 1.58 17.97
CA LEU A 121 1.95 0.61 18.12
C LEU A 121 0.71 1.25 18.78
N PRO A 122 0.81 1.97 19.92
CA PRO A 122 -0.34 2.68 20.49
C PRO A 122 -0.97 3.69 19.53
N ALA A 123 -0.16 4.49 18.81
CA ALA A 123 -0.68 5.42 17.82
C ALA A 123 -1.45 4.71 16.70
N THR A 124 -0.96 3.54 16.26
CA THR A 124 -1.64 2.71 15.25
C THR A 124 -2.97 2.18 15.78
N GLU A 125 -3.02 1.73 17.04
CA GLU A 125 -4.27 1.29 17.68
C GLU A 125 -5.32 2.40 17.76
N GLU A 126 -4.92 3.61 18.17
CA GLU A 126 -5.83 4.76 18.25
C GLU A 126 -6.37 5.17 16.87
N LEU A 127 -5.53 5.11 15.82
CA LEU A 127 -5.98 5.34 14.45
C LEU A 127 -7.02 4.32 14.01
N PHE A 128 -6.85 3.04 14.35
CA PHE A 128 -7.89 2.03 14.08
C PHE A 128 -9.18 2.30 14.84
N LYS A 129 -9.09 2.57 16.16
CA LYS A 129 -10.27 2.86 16.99
C LYS A 129 -11.04 4.10 16.51
N SER A 130 -10.38 5.06 15.87
CA SER A 130 -11.04 6.25 15.32
C SER A 130 -12.04 5.95 14.21
N GLY A 131 -11.87 4.84 13.48
CA GLY A 131 -12.69 4.51 12.30
C GLY A 131 -12.50 5.45 11.09
N ALA A 132 -11.64 6.47 11.17
CA ALA A 132 -11.48 7.48 10.13
C ALA A 132 -10.60 7.04 8.95
N PHE A 133 -9.86 5.94 9.09
CA PHE A 133 -8.84 5.51 8.13
C PHE A 133 -9.13 4.09 7.61
N GLY A 134 -9.18 3.94 6.29
CA GLY A 134 -9.26 2.64 5.64
C GLY A 134 -7.89 1.97 5.49
N LEU A 135 -6.81 2.76 5.49
CA LEU A 135 -5.42 2.31 5.40
C LEU A 135 -4.57 2.97 6.49
N VAL A 136 -3.85 2.17 7.25
CA VAL A 136 -2.81 2.64 8.17
C VAL A 136 -1.48 2.02 7.76
N ILE A 137 -0.45 2.84 7.66
CA ILE A 137 0.94 2.42 7.41
C ILE A 137 1.71 2.72 8.69
N ALA A 138 2.57 1.81 9.13
CA ALA A 138 3.40 2.03 10.31
C ALA A 138 4.83 1.54 10.05
N GLU A 139 5.80 2.35 10.49
CA GLU A 139 7.23 2.06 10.35
C GLU A 139 7.95 2.35 11.67
N GLY A 140 8.98 1.55 11.99
CA GLY A 140 9.84 1.78 13.15
C GLY A 140 9.29 1.24 14.48
N ALA A 141 8.32 0.32 14.44
CA ALA A 141 7.80 -0.36 15.63
C ALA A 141 8.58 -1.65 15.94
N ASP A 142 8.49 -2.12 17.19
CA ASP A 142 8.79 -3.52 17.53
C ASP A 142 7.60 -4.41 17.11
N TRP A 143 7.77 -5.16 16.03
CA TRP A 143 6.74 -6.03 15.46
C TRP A 143 6.66 -7.41 16.14
N SER A 144 6.83 -7.46 17.46
CA SER A 144 6.69 -8.67 18.24
C SER A 144 5.26 -9.25 18.14
N ARG A 145 5.14 -10.57 18.39
CA ARG A 145 3.92 -11.34 18.09
C ARG A 145 2.67 -10.81 18.79
N THR A 146 2.78 -10.41 20.05
CA THR A 146 1.65 -10.00 20.87
C THR A 146 0.99 -8.71 20.35
N PRO A 147 1.73 -7.61 20.11
CA PRO A 147 1.17 -6.43 19.45
C PRO A 147 0.53 -6.73 18.09
N VAL A 148 1.17 -7.55 17.26
CA VAL A 148 0.66 -7.87 15.92
C VAL A 148 -0.67 -8.61 15.98
N ILE A 149 -0.85 -9.55 16.91
CA ILE A 149 -2.14 -10.24 17.11
C ILE A 149 -3.24 -9.24 17.48
N ARG A 150 -2.94 -8.28 18.36
CA ARG A 150 -3.91 -7.23 18.75
C ARG A 150 -4.28 -6.34 17.57
N LEU A 151 -3.28 -5.86 16.82
CA LEU A 151 -3.50 -5.04 15.62
C LEU A 151 -4.24 -5.80 14.53
N GLN A 152 -3.96 -7.09 14.33
CA GLN A 152 -4.69 -7.92 13.38
C GLN A 152 -6.15 -8.12 13.77
N ARG A 153 -6.46 -8.17 15.07
CA ARG A 153 -7.85 -8.19 15.56
C ARG A 153 -8.54 -6.85 15.27
N LEU A 154 -7.91 -5.73 15.62
CA LEU A 154 -8.45 -4.39 15.35
C LEU A 154 -8.65 -4.14 13.85
N ALA A 155 -7.71 -4.58 13.01
CA ALA A 155 -7.85 -4.51 11.56
C ALA A 155 -9.13 -5.23 11.12
N ARG A 156 -9.35 -6.49 11.56
CA ARG A 156 -10.56 -7.26 11.22
C ARG A 156 -11.84 -6.59 11.71
N GLU A 157 -11.84 -6.08 12.94
CA GLU A 157 -13.01 -5.44 13.54
C GLU A 157 -13.39 -4.15 12.82
N THR A 158 -12.41 -3.38 12.34
CA THR A 158 -12.62 -2.08 11.67
C THR A 158 -12.72 -2.19 10.14
N GLY A 159 -12.26 -3.29 9.56
CA GLY A 159 -12.09 -3.43 8.11
C GLY A 159 -10.97 -2.56 7.53
N ALA A 160 -10.13 -1.96 8.35
CA ALA A 160 -8.97 -1.19 7.91
C ALA A 160 -7.77 -2.11 7.64
N ALA A 161 -6.93 -1.74 6.68
CA ALA A 161 -5.68 -2.46 6.38
C ALA A 161 -4.51 -1.85 7.17
N LEU A 162 -3.60 -2.68 7.68
CA LEU A 162 -2.32 -2.23 8.22
C LEU A 162 -1.19 -2.70 7.31
N ILE A 163 -0.31 -1.78 6.92
CA ILE A 163 0.99 -2.13 6.35
C ILE A 163 2.09 -1.87 7.38
N ALA A 164 2.72 -2.94 7.82
CA ALA A 164 3.92 -2.89 8.65
C ALA A 164 5.15 -2.82 7.74
N VAL A 165 5.83 -1.67 7.75
CA VAL A 165 7.04 -1.46 6.93
C VAL A 165 8.27 -1.87 7.74
N VAL A 166 9.09 -2.75 7.16
CA VAL A 166 10.30 -3.28 7.78
C VAL A 166 11.49 -3.26 6.83
N ASP A 167 12.69 -3.04 7.37
CA ASP A 167 13.93 -3.01 6.57
C ASP A 167 14.45 -4.42 6.23
N GLN A 168 14.17 -5.40 7.08
CA GLN A 168 14.52 -6.80 6.85
C GLN A 168 13.34 -7.70 7.18
N PRO A 169 13.04 -8.70 6.33
CA PRO A 169 11.99 -9.66 6.62
C PRO A 169 12.35 -10.53 7.83
N GLY A 170 11.42 -10.73 8.76
CA GLY A 170 11.57 -11.75 9.81
C GLY A 170 11.45 -13.19 9.24
N CYS A 171 11.72 -14.22 10.05
CA CYS A 171 11.53 -15.62 9.63
C CYS A 171 10.07 -15.97 9.30
N VAL A 172 9.10 -15.32 9.96
CA VAL A 172 7.66 -15.56 9.78
C VAL A 172 6.98 -14.24 9.43
N PRO A 173 6.09 -14.20 8.42
CA PRO A 173 5.28 -13.03 8.14
C PRO A 173 4.44 -12.61 9.35
N LEU A 174 4.36 -11.30 9.60
CA LEU A 174 3.68 -10.74 10.78
C LEU A 174 2.21 -11.16 10.86
N ALA A 175 1.46 -11.05 9.76
CA ALA A 175 0.15 -11.69 9.59
C ALA A 175 -0.17 -11.83 8.10
N GLY A 176 -0.94 -12.86 7.73
CA GLY A 176 -1.42 -13.08 6.36
C GLY A 176 -0.31 -13.40 5.36
N PHE A 177 0.31 -12.37 4.78
CA PHE A 177 1.27 -12.44 3.70
C PHE A 177 2.28 -11.29 3.73
N ARG A 178 3.38 -11.45 2.98
CA ARG A 178 4.50 -10.51 2.89
C ARG A 178 4.68 -10.01 1.47
N VAL A 179 4.97 -8.73 1.33
CA VAL A 179 5.49 -8.13 0.11
C VAL A 179 6.96 -7.80 0.34
N GLN A 180 7.84 -8.41 -0.45
CA GLN A 180 9.29 -8.26 -0.36
C GLN A 180 9.80 -7.41 -1.51
N PHE A 181 10.50 -6.34 -1.16
CA PHE A 181 11.07 -5.37 -2.06
C PHE A 181 12.57 -5.58 -2.17
N SER A 182 13.07 -5.55 -3.39
CA SER A 182 14.49 -5.55 -3.70
C SER A 182 14.75 -4.55 -4.81
N SER A 183 15.92 -3.91 -4.79
CA SER A 183 16.40 -3.08 -5.88
C SER A 183 17.34 -3.91 -6.74
N ASP A 184 17.20 -3.84 -8.06
CA ASP A 184 18.25 -4.30 -8.95
C ASP A 184 19.32 -3.19 -9.06
N PRO A 185 20.60 -3.44 -8.70
CA PRO A 185 21.65 -2.42 -8.78
C PRO A 185 21.87 -1.84 -10.18
N HIS A 186 21.47 -2.58 -11.22
CA HIS A 186 21.74 -2.23 -12.62
C HIS A 186 20.53 -1.66 -13.35
N SER A 187 19.36 -1.57 -12.71
CA SER A 187 18.15 -1.01 -13.31
C SER A 187 17.49 0.03 -12.41
N ARG A 188 16.73 0.95 -12.99
CA ARG A 188 15.84 1.85 -12.23
C ARG A 188 14.56 1.15 -11.75
N SER A 189 14.52 -0.18 -11.83
CA SER A 189 13.36 -1.00 -11.50
C SER A 189 13.54 -1.68 -10.14
N TYR A 190 12.45 -1.72 -9.38
CA TYR A 190 12.32 -2.49 -8.16
C TYR A 190 11.72 -3.85 -8.47
N ARG A 191 12.22 -4.89 -7.82
CA ARG A 191 11.65 -6.23 -7.90
C ARG A 191 10.82 -6.48 -6.65
N ILE A 192 9.55 -6.77 -6.87
CA ILE A 192 8.54 -6.97 -5.82
C ILE A 192 8.14 -8.43 -5.85
N GLN A 193 8.41 -9.14 -4.76
CA GLN A 193 8.06 -10.52 -4.55
C GLN A 193 6.93 -10.60 -3.52
N ILE A 194 5.80 -11.19 -3.92
CA ILE A 194 4.66 -11.40 -3.02
C ILE A 194 4.71 -12.85 -2.56
N ARG A 195 4.70 -13.05 -1.24
CA ARG A 195 4.67 -14.37 -0.59
C ARG A 195 3.44 -14.47 0.30
N ASP A 196 2.48 -15.29 -0.09
CA ASP A 196 1.26 -15.59 0.67
C ASP A 196 1.00 -17.10 0.72
N ARG A 197 1.16 -17.76 1.88
CA ARG A 197 0.70 -19.14 2.17
C ARG A 197 0.70 -20.14 0.99
N GLY A 198 1.77 -20.18 0.18
CA GLY A 198 1.95 -21.06 -0.99
C GLY A 198 1.91 -20.38 -2.36
N LEU A 199 1.41 -19.15 -2.43
CA LEU A 199 1.50 -18.26 -3.59
C LEU A 199 2.83 -17.50 -3.57
N HIS A 200 3.64 -17.75 -4.59
CA HIS A 200 4.85 -17.00 -4.89
C HIS A 200 4.64 -16.28 -6.22
N ARG A 201 4.56 -14.95 -6.18
CA ARG A 201 4.53 -14.12 -7.39
C ARG A 201 5.69 -13.15 -7.35
N GLU A 202 6.28 -12.90 -8.51
CA GLU A 202 7.36 -11.94 -8.68
C GLU A 202 7.01 -11.02 -9.83
N VAL A 203 7.15 -9.71 -9.59
CA VAL A 203 6.95 -8.69 -10.60
C VAL A 203 8.11 -7.71 -10.57
N SER A 204 8.61 -7.39 -11.75
CA SER A 204 9.53 -6.27 -11.95
C SER A 204 8.71 -5.01 -12.15
N TYR A 205 8.92 -4.04 -11.28
CA TYR A 205 8.24 -2.75 -11.28
C TYR A 205 9.25 -1.66 -11.60
N ALA A 206 9.19 -1.10 -12.81
CA ALA A 206 9.93 0.10 -13.15
C ALA A 206 9.30 1.28 -12.39
N ASN A 207 10.08 1.97 -11.56
CA ASN A 207 9.57 3.15 -10.88
C ASN A 207 9.54 4.33 -11.85
N ASP A 208 8.53 4.34 -12.71
CA ASP A 208 8.31 5.39 -13.68
C ASP A 208 7.53 6.57 -13.09
N LEU A 209 7.43 6.65 -11.75
CA LEU A 209 6.72 7.70 -11.03
C LEU A 209 7.07 9.06 -11.65
N PRO A 210 6.11 9.72 -12.34
CA PRO A 210 6.32 11.04 -12.94
C PRO A 210 6.28 12.13 -11.87
N TYR A 211 6.73 11.84 -10.65
CA TYR A 211 6.62 12.75 -9.53
C TYR A 211 7.72 13.81 -9.62
N ARG A 212 7.48 14.83 -10.46
CA ARG A 212 7.91 16.18 -10.13
C ARG A 212 7.04 16.63 -8.95
N LEU A 213 7.68 17.17 -7.91
CA LEU A 213 6.96 17.97 -6.91
C LEU A 213 6.07 18.96 -7.69
N PRO A 214 4.78 19.09 -7.37
CA PRO A 214 4.02 20.22 -7.87
C PRO A 214 4.82 21.47 -7.49
N GLU A 215 5.23 22.26 -8.48
CA GLU A 215 6.03 23.47 -8.26
C GLU A 215 5.32 24.42 -7.26
N ASP A 216 3.99 24.30 -7.13
CA ASP A 216 3.12 25.03 -6.21
C ASP A 216 2.55 24.19 -5.04
N SER A 217 3.30 23.27 -4.45
CA SER A 217 2.79 22.56 -3.24
C SER A 217 2.60 23.48 -2.03
N GLY A 218 3.13 24.72 -2.04
CA GLY A 218 3.02 25.69 -0.95
C GLY A 218 3.62 25.23 0.38
N LEU A 219 4.26 24.06 0.40
CA LEU A 219 4.89 23.47 1.58
C LEU A 219 6.38 23.85 1.57
N PRO A 220 6.91 24.44 2.64
CA PRO A 220 8.30 24.86 2.68
C PRO A 220 9.22 23.63 2.50
N ASP A 221 9.98 23.60 1.40
CA ASP A 221 11.06 22.64 1.16
C ASP A 221 12.21 22.93 2.14
N ARG A 222 12.08 22.44 3.39
CA ARG A 222 13.17 22.46 4.37
C ARG A 222 14.13 21.30 4.10
N ARG A 223 14.75 21.30 2.92
CA ARG A 223 16.07 20.66 2.78
C ARG A 223 17.01 21.40 3.72
N VAL A 224 17.41 20.74 4.80
CA VAL A 224 18.54 21.21 5.62
C VAL A 224 19.72 21.35 4.66
N PRO A 225 20.33 22.55 4.51
CA PRO A 225 21.48 22.69 3.64
C PRO A 225 22.56 21.71 4.10
N LYS A 226 23.07 20.88 3.18
CA LYS A 226 24.29 20.11 3.44
C LYS A 226 25.34 21.12 3.89
N LYS A 227 25.91 20.91 5.09
CA LYS A 227 27.09 21.68 5.51
C LYS A 227 28.14 21.57 4.39
N PRO A 228 28.67 22.71 3.90
CA PRO A 228 29.79 22.65 2.96
C PRO A 228 30.95 21.95 3.65
N SER A 229 31.50 20.95 2.94
CA SER A 229 32.78 20.31 3.23
C SER A 229 33.92 21.32 3.09
#